data_AF-A0A0F4QLF5-F1
#
_entry.id   AF-A0A0F4QLF5-F1
#
_cell.length_a   1.000
_cell.length_b   1.000
_cell.length_c   1.000
_cell.angle_alpha   90.00
_cell.angle_beta   90.00
_cell.angle_gamma   90.00
#
_symmetry.space_group_name_H-M   'P 1'
#
loop_
_entity.id
_entity.type
_entity.pdbx_description
1 polymer ?
#
loop_
_entity_poly.entity_id
_entity_poly.type
_entity_poly.pdbx_seq_one_letter_code
_entity_poly.pdbx_strand_id
1 'polypeptide(L)'
;MPSYGSQPFKESLDYFEKKTPLPTNGWEDVYAEQHDNAFMVAGANKTAIVEDFASAVRAAIKDGETLQDFRKRFDQIVKTHGWDYNGEPGWRSKLIYTTNIRQAYNAGREAQFADPKFQKTFPYLEYRHSGAEHFRLIHKSWDRMVLAANDPFWITHSPSNGYGCNCKKFAKSERAMKRMGKTKPDTAPPIKYYDHTDKRTGEVKAIPEGISPGFEYRPNQAPREHFTPRQRETQRQPIPMYRPDNLPMPSPSSVSQEQVLPDGLQETEYANAF
;
A
#
# COMPACT_ATOMS: atom_id res chain seq x y z
N MET A 1 -30.80 -18.19 -16.30
CA MET A 1 -30.80 -17.11 -15.29
C MET A 1 -29.42 -16.47 -15.31
N PRO A 2 -29.25 -15.20 -15.68
CA PRO A 2 -27.98 -14.52 -15.47
C PRO A 2 -27.72 -14.49 -13.96
N SER A 3 -26.64 -15.12 -13.52
CA SER A 3 -26.18 -14.99 -12.14
C SER A 3 -25.64 -13.57 -11.96
N TYR A 4 -26.47 -12.67 -11.44
CA TYR A 4 -26.02 -11.37 -10.93
C TYR A 4 -25.39 -11.58 -9.53
N GLY A 5 -24.41 -12.49 -9.43
CA GLY A 5 -23.51 -12.52 -8.28
C GLY A 5 -22.66 -11.26 -8.29
N SER A 6 -22.47 -10.60 -7.15
CA SER A 6 -21.68 -9.37 -7.07
C SER A 6 -20.31 -9.62 -7.69
N GLN A 7 -20.04 -9.08 -8.87
CA GLN A 7 -18.71 -9.20 -9.44
C GLN A 7 -17.73 -8.51 -8.48
N PRO A 8 -16.59 -9.15 -8.16
CA PRO A 8 -15.60 -8.54 -7.29
C PRO A 8 -15.19 -7.20 -7.87
N PHE A 9 -15.04 -6.20 -7.01
CA PHE A 9 -14.61 -4.88 -7.43
C PHE A 9 -13.16 -4.96 -7.91
N LYS A 10 -12.97 -5.06 -9.24
CA LYS A 10 -11.68 -5.41 -9.85
C LYS A 10 -10.55 -4.51 -9.38
N GLU A 11 -10.76 -3.21 -9.33
CA GLU A 11 -9.74 -2.23 -8.92
C GLU A 11 -9.33 -2.43 -7.46
N SER A 12 -10.25 -2.86 -6.59
CA SER A 12 -9.97 -3.23 -5.20
C SER A 12 -9.17 -4.53 -5.10
N LEU A 13 -9.51 -5.54 -5.92
CA LEU A 13 -8.79 -6.80 -5.95
C LEU A 13 -7.37 -6.62 -6.51
N ASP A 14 -7.23 -5.92 -7.62
CA ASP A 14 -5.93 -5.58 -8.23
C ASP A 14 -5.04 -4.81 -7.26
N TYR A 15 -5.61 -3.88 -6.48
CA TYR A 15 -4.89 -3.15 -5.45
C TYR A 15 -4.41 -4.05 -4.31
N PHE A 16 -5.19 -5.07 -3.95
CA PHE A 16 -4.81 -5.99 -2.89
C PHE A 16 -3.77 -7.01 -3.36
N GLU A 17 -3.93 -7.58 -4.56
CA GLU A 17 -3.05 -8.62 -5.10
C GLU A 17 -1.63 -8.13 -5.40
N LYS A 18 -1.43 -6.82 -5.55
CA LYS A 18 -0.07 -6.25 -5.70
C LYS A 18 0.72 -6.17 -4.40
N LYS A 19 0.09 -6.40 -3.24
CA LYS A 19 0.73 -6.19 -1.94
C LYS A 19 1.62 -7.37 -1.56
N THR A 20 2.81 -7.08 -1.05
CA THR A 20 3.72 -8.07 -0.47
C THR A 20 3.34 -8.33 0.99
N PRO A 21 3.09 -9.58 1.40
CA PRO A 21 2.93 -9.92 2.81
C PRO A 21 4.24 -9.67 3.57
N LEU A 22 4.24 -8.72 4.51
CA LEU A 22 5.40 -8.36 5.33
C LEU A 22 5.12 -8.67 6.81
N PRO A 23 5.94 -9.52 7.45
CA PRO A 23 5.85 -9.75 8.88
C PRO A 23 6.24 -8.49 9.65
N THR A 24 5.50 -8.17 10.70
CA THR A 24 5.69 -6.95 11.50
C THR A 24 5.50 -7.21 12.99
N ASN A 25 6.16 -6.41 13.82
CA ASN A 25 6.00 -6.38 15.26
C ASN A 25 4.87 -5.44 15.69
N GLY A 26 4.71 -4.32 14.97
CA GLY A 26 3.74 -3.28 15.30
C GLY A 26 3.10 -2.65 14.06
N TRP A 27 2.04 -1.88 14.27
CA TRP A 27 1.35 -1.21 13.17
C TRP A 27 2.20 -0.11 12.53
N GLU A 28 3.19 0.44 13.25
CA GLU A 28 4.11 1.48 12.75
C GLU A 28 5.18 0.93 11.80
N ASP A 29 5.38 -0.39 11.71
CA ASP A 29 6.40 -1.01 10.87
C ASP A 29 6.07 -0.90 9.36
N VAL A 30 4.79 -0.77 9.02
CA VAL A 30 4.31 -0.41 7.68
C VAL A 30 3.34 0.73 7.87
N TYR A 31 3.72 1.91 7.40
CA TYR A 31 3.09 3.17 7.73
C TYR A 31 2.59 3.90 6.48
N ALA A 32 1.39 4.48 6.57
CA ALA A 32 0.79 5.33 5.54
C ALA A 32 0.88 4.73 4.12
N GLU A 33 1.52 5.44 3.18
CA GLU A 33 1.65 5.04 1.77
C GLU A 33 2.36 3.68 1.57
N GLN A 34 3.14 3.21 2.54
CA GLN A 34 3.76 1.88 2.48
C GLN A 34 2.70 0.77 2.38
N HIS A 35 1.50 1.00 2.92
CA HIS A 35 0.38 0.08 2.76
C HIS A 35 -0.01 -0.12 1.29
N ASP A 36 0.30 0.79 0.36
CA ASP A 36 0.00 0.56 -1.06
C ASP A 36 0.79 -0.57 -1.68
N ASN A 37 1.93 -0.94 -1.07
CA ASN A 37 2.83 -2.00 -1.55
C ASN A 37 2.94 -3.18 -0.59
N ALA A 38 2.61 -3.00 0.70
CA ALA A 38 2.73 -4.04 1.72
C ALA A 38 1.38 -4.40 2.36
N PHE A 39 1.17 -5.70 2.56
CA PHE A 39 0.14 -6.25 3.42
C PHE A 39 0.77 -6.68 4.73
N MET A 40 0.16 -6.29 5.85
CA MET A 40 0.68 -6.57 7.17
C MET A 40 -0.48 -6.79 8.14
N VAL A 41 -0.18 -7.52 9.22
CA VAL A 41 -1.03 -7.60 10.40
C VAL A 41 -0.12 -7.34 11.59
N ALA A 42 -0.37 -6.26 12.33
CA ALA A 42 0.50 -5.84 13.43
C ALA A 42 0.76 -6.98 14.43
N GLY A 43 2.01 -7.35 14.67
CA GLY A 43 2.38 -8.45 15.57
C GLY A 43 2.34 -9.84 14.93
N ALA A 44 1.89 -9.99 13.68
CA ALA A 44 2.11 -11.20 12.88
C ALA A 44 3.54 -11.19 12.35
N ASN A 45 4.49 -11.59 13.20
CA ASN A 45 5.92 -11.49 12.97
C ASN A 45 6.55 -12.70 12.23
N LYS A 46 5.72 -13.60 11.68
CA LYS A 46 6.15 -14.72 10.85
C LYS A 46 5.50 -14.62 9.48
N THR A 47 6.27 -14.86 8.43
CA THR A 47 5.82 -14.81 7.04
C THR A 47 4.59 -15.70 6.80
N ALA A 48 4.60 -16.94 7.31
CA ALA A 48 3.48 -17.86 7.14
C ALA A 48 2.15 -17.32 7.74
N ILE A 49 2.21 -16.63 8.88
CA ILE A 49 1.00 -16.05 9.51
C ILE A 49 0.43 -14.93 8.63
N VAL A 50 1.29 -14.03 8.14
CA VAL A 50 0.85 -12.90 7.32
C VAL A 50 0.37 -13.35 5.93
N GLU A 51 0.97 -14.39 5.34
CA GLU A 51 0.51 -15.00 4.09
C GLU A 51 -0.88 -15.66 4.23
N ASP A 52 -1.13 -16.35 5.34
CA ASP A 52 -2.44 -16.93 5.61
C ASP A 52 -3.51 -15.83 5.82
N PHE A 53 -3.17 -14.74 6.53
CA PHE A 53 -4.07 -13.60 6.65
C PHE A 53 -4.30 -12.89 5.32
N ALA A 54 -3.26 -12.75 4.48
CA ALA A 54 -3.40 -12.18 3.15
C ALA A 54 -4.38 -13.01 2.31
N SER A 55 -4.25 -14.34 2.38
CA SER A 55 -5.14 -15.29 1.72
C SER A 55 -6.58 -15.19 2.23
N ALA A 56 -6.77 -15.06 3.54
CA ALA A 56 -8.09 -14.89 4.15
C ALA A 56 -8.77 -13.57 3.74
N VAL A 57 -8.03 -12.46 3.70
CA VAL A 57 -8.55 -11.17 3.23
C VAL A 57 -8.82 -11.19 1.73
N ARG A 58 -7.95 -11.82 0.94
CA ARG A 58 -8.15 -12.00 -0.50
C ARG A 58 -9.45 -12.74 -0.80
N ALA A 59 -9.75 -13.82 -0.07
CA ALA A 59 -11.00 -14.56 -0.21
C ALA A 59 -12.22 -13.67 0.10
N ALA A 60 -12.13 -12.81 1.11
CA ALA A 60 -13.18 -11.84 1.40
C ALA A 60 -13.39 -10.77 0.29
N ILE A 61 -12.32 -10.31 -0.37
CA ILE A 61 -12.43 -9.35 -1.48
C ILE A 61 -12.93 -10.02 -2.76
N LYS A 62 -12.39 -11.20 -3.09
CA LYS A 62 -12.61 -11.89 -4.36
C LYS A 62 -13.89 -12.71 -4.37
N ASP A 63 -14.12 -13.47 -3.31
CA ASP A 63 -15.19 -14.46 -3.22
C ASP A 63 -16.36 -13.98 -2.33
N GLY A 64 -16.23 -12.80 -1.71
CA GLY A 64 -17.29 -12.16 -0.92
C GLY A 64 -17.49 -12.77 0.46
N GLU A 65 -16.46 -13.42 1.03
CA GLU A 65 -16.53 -13.99 2.38
C GLU A 65 -16.91 -12.95 3.45
N THR A 66 -17.77 -13.37 4.37
CA THR A 66 -18.28 -12.50 5.45
C THR A 66 -17.27 -12.37 6.58
N LEU A 67 -17.52 -11.44 7.51
CA LEU A 67 -16.74 -11.36 8.76
C LEU A 67 -16.78 -12.69 9.55
N GLN A 68 -17.88 -13.44 9.48
CA GLN A 68 -18.00 -14.71 10.19
C GLN A 68 -17.13 -15.79 9.56
N ASP A 69 -16.97 -15.79 8.24
CA ASP A 69 -16.08 -16.71 7.54
C ASP A 69 -14.61 -16.36 7.79
N PHE A 70 -14.29 -15.07 7.76
CA PHE A 70 -12.97 -14.58 8.17
C PHE A 70 -12.63 -14.97 9.62
N ARG A 71 -13.59 -14.91 10.55
CA ARG A 71 -13.38 -15.34 11.94
C ARG A 71 -12.98 -16.81 12.06
N LYS A 72 -13.64 -17.70 11.31
CA LYS A 72 -13.26 -19.13 11.26
C LYS A 72 -11.83 -19.30 10.76
N ARG A 73 -11.44 -18.57 9.71
CA ARG A 73 -10.05 -18.57 9.20
C ARG A 73 -9.07 -18.02 10.23
N PHE A 74 -9.40 -16.90 10.88
CA PHE A 74 -8.60 -16.29 11.93
C PHE A 74 -8.32 -17.29 13.06
N ASP A 75 -9.35 -17.97 13.58
CA ASP A 75 -9.19 -18.96 14.65
C ASP A 75 -8.30 -20.13 14.21
N GLN A 76 -8.44 -20.58 12.97
CA GLN A 76 -7.59 -21.62 12.40
C GLN A 76 -6.13 -21.17 12.27
N ILE A 77 -5.87 -19.95 11.79
CA ILE A 77 -4.51 -19.39 11.64
C ILE A 77 -3.84 -19.27 13.00
N VAL A 78 -4.55 -18.72 14.00
CA VAL A 78 -4.07 -18.59 15.37
C VAL A 78 -3.67 -19.96 15.93
N LYS A 79 -4.55 -20.96 15.78
CA LYS A 79 -4.31 -22.32 16.27
C LYS A 79 -3.14 -23.00 15.55
N THR A 80 -3.06 -22.89 14.22
CA THR A 80 -2.00 -23.52 13.42
C THR A 80 -0.62 -23.00 13.79
N HIS A 81 -0.49 -21.69 13.95
CA HIS A 81 0.81 -21.05 14.14
C HIS A 81 1.18 -20.78 15.60
N GLY A 82 0.26 -21.06 16.53
CA GLY A 82 0.40 -20.69 17.95
C GLY A 82 0.61 -19.19 18.12
N TRP A 83 -0.11 -18.36 17.34
CA TRP A 83 0.10 -16.92 17.33
C TRP A 83 -0.52 -16.26 18.54
N ASP A 84 0.32 -15.66 19.39
CA ASP A 84 -0.10 -14.82 20.50
C ASP A 84 -0.34 -13.38 20.03
N TYR A 85 -1.47 -12.77 20.42
CA TYR A 85 -1.88 -11.45 19.96
C TYR A 85 -2.61 -10.66 21.03
N ASN A 86 -2.59 -9.33 20.88
CA ASN A 86 -3.24 -8.42 21.81
C ASN A 86 -4.71 -8.17 21.43
N GLY A 87 -5.56 -8.12 22.47
CA GLY A 87 -6.99 -7.80 22.40
C GLY A 87 -7.87 -9.03 22.17
N GLU A 88 -9.18 -8.86 22.40
CA GLU A 88 -10.14 -9.96 22.30
C GLU A 88 -10.23 -10.54 20.87
N PRO A 89 -10.34 -11.88 20.69
CA PRO A 89 -10.40 -12.53 19.38
C PRO A 89 -11.44 -11.91 18.43
N GLY A 90 -12.63 -11.63 18.95
CA GLY A 90 -13.75 -11.07 18.18
C GLY A 90 -13.53 -9.62 17.74
N TRP A 91 -12.80 -8.84 18.53
CA TRP A 91 -12.40 -7.47 18.20
C TRP A 91 -11.24 -7.48 17.20
N ARG A 92 -10.22 -8.30 17.45
CA ARG A 92 -9.00 -8.39 16.64
C ARG A 92 -9.30 -8.82 15.22
N SER A 93 -10.07 -9.90 15.06
CA SER A 93 -10.48 -10.41 13.75
C SER A 93 -11.33 -9.39 12.99
N LYS A 94 -12.24 -8.69 13.66
CA LYS A 94 -13.04 -7.62 13.06
C LYS A 94 -12.18 -6.44 12.61
N LEU A 95 -11.20 -6.04 13.40
CA LEU A 95 -10.30 -4.93 13.05
C LEU A 95 -9.50 -5.26 11.78
N ILE A 96 -8.87 -6.43 11.72
CA ILE A 96 -8.09 -6.88 10.57
C ILE A 96 -8.97 -6.93 9.32
N TYR A 97 -10.12 -7.60 9.41
CA TYR A 97 -11.07 -7.73 8.29
C TYR A 97 -11.56 -6.37 7.80
N THR A 98 -12.19 -5.58 8.68
CA THR A 98 -12.86 -4.34 8.27
C THR A 98 -11.89 -3.28 7.76
N THR A 99 -10.69 -3.19 8.33
CA THR A 99 -9.68 -2.22 7.90
C THR A 99 -9.17 -2.57 6.50
N ASN A 100 -8.77 -3.82 6.27
CA ASN A 100 -8.21 -4.22 4.98
C ASN A 100 -9.24 -4.20 3.85
N ILE A 101 -10.46 -4.69 4.09
CA ILE A 101 -11.54 -4.68 3.08
C ILE A 101 -11.89 -3.24 2.69
N ARG A 102 -11.98 -2.33 3.66
CA ARG A 102 -12.30 -0.93 3.36
C ARG A 102 -11.17 -0.23 2.65
N GLN A 103 -9.93 -0.42 3.07
CA GLN A 103 -8.81 0.23 2.38
C GLN A 103 -8.62 -0.28 0.96
N ALA A 104 -8.82 -1.58 0.73
CA ALA A 104 -8.82 -2.12 -0.64
C ALA A 104 -9.96 -1.52 -1.47
N TYR A 105 -11.17 -1.44 -0.92
CA TYR A 105 -12.31 -0.81 -1.60
C TYR A 105 -12.05 0.67 -1.90
N ASN A 106 -11.55 1.43 -0.93
CA ASN A 106 -11.25 2.85 -1.10
C ASN A 106 -10.17 3.05 -2.17
N ALA A 107 -9.09 2.26 -2.15
CA ALA A 107 -8.06 2.27 -3.19
C ALA A 107 -8.61 2.01 -4.59
N GLY A 108 -9.54 1.06 -4.73
CA GLY A 108 -10.24 0.84 -6.00
C GLY A 108 -11.06 2.06 -6.43
N ARG A 109 -11.76 2.71 -5.48
CA ARG A 109 -12.49 3.96 -5.76
C ARG A 109 -11.56 5.11 -6.13
N GLU A 110 -10.37 5.20 -5.52
CA GLU A 110 -9.36 6.19 -5.89
C GLU A 110 -8.86 5.97 -7.32
N ALA A 111 -8.66 4.73 -7.75
CA ALA A 111 -8.32 4.42 -9.13
C ALA A 111 -9.38 4.93 -10.10
N GLN A 112 -10.67 4.74 -9.79
CA GLN A 112 -11.78 5.27 -10.58
C GLN A 112 -11.79 6.81 -10.59
N PHE A 113 -11.58 7.45 -9.44
CA PHE A 113 -11.53 8.90 -9.35
C PHE A 113 -10.32 9.51 -10.06
N ALA A 114 -9.25 8.75 -10.25
CA ALA A 114 -8.06 9.18 -10.98
C ALA A 114 -8.22 9.08 -12.52
N ASP A 115 -9.20 8.32 -13.04
CA ASP A 115 -9.42 8.20 -14.48
C ASP A 115 -9.85 9.56 -15.07
N PRO A 116 -9.11 10.13 -16.05
CA PRO A 116 -9.46 11.38 -16.70
C PRO A 116 -10.86 11.39 -17.34
N LYS A 117 -11.32 10.25 -17.88
CA LYS A 117 -12.68 10.14 -18.43
C LYS A 117 -13.73 10.21 -17.34
N PHE A 118 -13.46 9.59 -16.20
CA PHE A 118 -14.32 9.65 -15.03
C PHE A 118 -14.39 11.08 -14.48
N GLN A 119 -13.24 11.76 -14.33
CA GLN A 119 -13.17 13.14 -13.85
C GLN A 119 -13.91 14.13 -14.75
N LYS A 120 -13.87 13.95 -16.08
CA LYS A 120 -14.68 14.77 -17.02
C LYS A 120 -16.18 14.69 -16.73
N THR A 121 -16.65 13.52 -16.30
CA THR A 121 -18.07 13.30 -15.98
C THR A 121 -18.41 13.69 -14.54
N PHE A 122 -17.46 13.49 -13.63
CA PHE A 122 -17.60 13.72 -12.20
C PHE A 122 -16.41 14.54 -11.67
N PRO A 123 -16.39 15.86 -11.93
CA PRO A 123 -15.26 16.72 -11.55
C PRO A 123 -15.22 17.05 -10.05
N TYR A 124 -16.23 16.63 -9.27
CA TYR A 124 -16.33 16.93 -7.84
C TYR A 124 -16.47 15.66 -7.01
N LEU A 125 -16.01 15.73 -5.76
CA LEU A 125 -16.10 14.66 -4.78
C LEU A 125 -16.79 15.18 -3.51
N GLU A 126 -17.78 14.44 -3.02
CA GLU A 126 -18.50 14.71 -1.78
C GLU A 126 -17.94 13.83 -0.65
N TYR A 127 -17.53 14.45 0.45
CA TYR A 127 -17.26 13.76 1.70
C TYR A 127 -18.58 13.41 2.37
N ARG A 128 -18.75 12.14 2.78
CA ARG A 128 -19.96 11.68 3.45
C ARG A 128 -19.63 11.00 4.76
N HIS A 129 -20.16 11.57 5.83
CA HIS A 129 -20.11 10.94 7.13
C HIS A 129 -20.94 9.65 7.12
N SER A 130 -20.51 8.66 7.90
CA SER A 130 -21.11 7.33 7.92
C SER A 130 -22.52 7.27 8.50
N GLY A 131 -22.90 8.28 9.31
CA GLY A 131 -24.09 8.24 10.14
C GLY A 131 -23.93 7.37 11.40
N ALA A 132 -22.69 7.06 11.80
CA ALA A 132 -22.43 6.36 13.06
C ALA A 132 -22.99 7.13 14.26
N GLU A 133 -23.51 6.40 15.26
CA GLU A 133 -24.01 6.94 16.52
C GLU A 133 -22.89 7.59 17.34
N HIS A 134 -21.76 6.88 17.47
CA HIS A 134 -20.52 7.42 18.03
C HIS A 134 -19.58 7.84 16.91
N PHE A 135 -19.46 9.14 16.70
CA PHE A 135 -18.71 9.71 15.60
C PHE A 135 -17.66 10.74 16.03
N ARG A 136 -16.66 10.93 15.18
CA ARG A 136 -15.67 12.01 15.33
C ARG A 136 -16.31 13.31 14.86
N LEU A 137 -16.44 14.29 15.75
CA LEU A 137 -17.10 15.58 15.46
C LEU A 137 -16.51 16.28 14.23
N ILE A 138 -15.20 16.23 14.08
CA ILE A 138 -14.51 16.80 12.91
C ILE A 138 -14.93 16.14 11.60
N HIS A 139 -15.11 14.81 11.56
CA HIS A 139 -15.62 14.12 10.36
C HIS A 139 -17.07 14.49 10.06
N LYS A 140 -17.87 14.75 11.10
CA LYS A 140 -19.25 15.22 10.91
C LYS A 140 -19.29 16.64 10.36
N SER A 141 -18.33 17.49 10.72
CA SER A 141 -18.21 18.85 10.16
C SER A 141 -17.91 18.84 8.65
N TRP A 142 -17.29 17.77 8.14
CA TRP A 142 -17.04 17.56 6.71
C TRP A 142 -18.21 16.91 5.95
N ASP A 143 -19.29 16.51 6.64
CA ASP A 143 -20.41 15.81 6.00
C ASP A 143 -21.09 16.68 4.92
N ARG A 144 -21.22 16.13 3.72
CA ARG A 144 -21.74 16.80 2.51
C ARG A 144 -20.89 17.96 1.98
N MET A 145 -19.66 18.13 2.49
CA MET A 145 -18.68 19.01 1.86
C MET A 145 -18.34 18.46 0.47
N VAL A 146 -18.42 19.31 -0.56
CA VAL A 146 -18.10 18.95 -1.94
C VAL A 146 -16.92 19.76 -2.42
N LEU A 147 -15.81 19.09 -2.73
CA LEU A 147 -14.60 19.73 -3.25
C LEU A 147 -14.36 19.32 -4.70
N ALA A 148 -13.48 20.04 -5.39
CA ALA A 148 -12.95 19.59 -6.67
C ALA A 148 -12.24 18.23 -6.50
N ALA A 149 -12.28 17.37 -7.53
CA ALA A 149 -11.67 16.04 -7.46
C ALA A 149 -10.15 16.06 -7.27
N ASN A 150 -9.49 17.14 -7.71
CA ASN A 150 -8.05 17.39 -7.58
C ASN A 150 -7.69 18.32 -6.41
N ASP A 151 -8.63 18.62 -5.50
CA ASP A 151 -8.36 19.45 -4.34
C ASP A 151 -7.30 18.78 -3.43
N PRO A 152 -6.24 19.51 -2.99
CA PRO A 152 -5.19 18.95 -2.12
C PRO A 152 -5.67 18.35 -0.81
N PHE A 153 -6.85 18.76 -0.32
CA PHE A 153 -7.49 18.17 0.86
C PHE A 153 -7.57 16.63 0.77
N TRP A 154 -7.83 16.10 -0.44
CA TRP A 154 -7.96 14.66 -0.66
C TRP A 154 -6.67 13.87 -0.53
N ILE A 155 -5.50 14.51 -0.46
CA ILE A 155 -4.22 13.82 -0.29
C ILE A 155 -4.17 13.12 1.07
N THR A 156 -4.65 13.80 2.13
CA THR A 156 -4.56 13.32 3.51
C THR A 156 -5.92 13.00 4.14
N HIS A 157 -7.02 13.51 3.57
CA HIS A 157 -8.37 13.38 4.13
C HIS A 157 -9.27 12.44 3.32
N SER A 158 -8.68 11.57 2.49
CA SER A 158 -9.46 10.57 1.78
C SER A 158 -9.91 9.46 2.72
N PRO A 159 -11.22 9.19 2.87
CA PRO A 159 -11.67 8.10 3.72
C PRO A 159 -11.05 6.75 3.30
N SER A 160 -10.70 5.88 4.25
CA SER A 160 -11.00 5.93 5.69
C SER A 160 -9.94 6.67 6.50
N ASN A 161 -10.35 7.64 7.31
CA ASN A 161 -9.45 8.54 8.05
C ASN A 161 -8.93 7.97 9.39
N GLY A 162 -8.92 6.64 9.55
CA GLY A 162 -8.55 5.97 10.79
C GLY A 162 -9.31 4.67 11.05
N TYR A 163 -8.85 3.91 12.04
CA TYR A 163 -9.51 2.67 12.47
C TYR A 163 -10.98 2.92 12.84
N GLY A 164 -11.85 2.00 12.39
CA GLY A 164 -13.29 2.08 12.62
C GLY A 164 -14.00 3.21 11.86
N CYS A 165 -13.31 4.00 11.04
CA CYS A 165 -13.96 5.00 10.20
C CYS A 165 -14.79 4.33 9.10
N ASN A 166 -16.02 4.81 8.94
CA ASN A 166 -16.99 4.31 7.95
C ASN A 166 -17.39 5.42 6.95
N CYS A 167 -16.72 6.57 7.00
CA CYS A 167 -16.96 7.69 6.09
C CYS A 167 -16.64 7.28 4.65
N LYS A 168 -17.25 7.97 3.68
CA LYS A 168 -17.18 7.62 2.26
C LYS A 168 -16.92 8.85 1.41
N LYS A 169 -16.40 8.61 0.22
CA LYS A 169 -16.24 9.62 -0.83
C LYS A 169 -17.12 9.28 -2.04
N PHE A 170 -17.92 10.24 -2.49
CA PHE A 170 -18.84 10.05 -3.61
C PHE A 170 -18.57 11.02 -4.75
N ALA A 171 -18.52 10.50 -5.97
CA ALA A 171 -18.39 11.30 -7.17
C ALA A 171 -19.65 12.13 -7.43
N LYS A 172 -19.47 13.38 -7.88
CA LYS A 172 -20.54 14.32 -8.19
C LYS A 172 -20.30 14.95 -9.55
N SER A 173 -21.33 14.90 -10.39
CA SER A 173 -21.39 15.66 -11.64
C SER A 173 -21.94 17.06 -11.39
N GLU A 174 -21.74 17.96 -12.34
CA GLU A 174 -22.34 19.31 -12.29
C GLU A 174 -23.87 19.27 -12.11
N ARG A 175 -24.54 18.33 -12.78
CA ARG A 175 -25.99 18.15 -12.64
C ARG A 175 -26.37 17.75 -11.20
N ALA A 176 -25.55 16.91 -10.55
CA ALA A 176 -25.77 16.55 -9.15
C ALA A 176 -25.53 17.76 -8.22
N MET A 177 -24.50 18.57 -8.49
CA MET A 177 -24.24 19.82 -7.76
C MET A 177 -25.43 20.78 -7.84
N LYS A 178 -25.98 20.99 -9.04
CA LYS A 178 -27.17 21.84 -9.24
C LYS A 178 -28.38 21.34 -8.44
N ARG A 179 -28.63 20.02 -8.40
CA ARG A 179 -29.69 19.44 -7.56
C ARG A 179 -29.45 19.59 -6.05
N MET A 180 -28.19 19.72 -5.63
CA MET A 180 -27.81 20.02 -4.26
C MET A 180 -27.85 21.54 -3.97
N GLY A 181 -28.25 22.37 -4.92
CA GLY A 181 -28.25 23.84 -4.79
C GLY A 181 -26.86 24.47 -4.86
N LYS A 182 -25.85 23.74 -5.32
CA LYS A 182 -24.46 24.23 -5.43
C LYS A 182 -24.13 24.62 -6.88
N THR A 183 -23.62 25.83 -7.06
CA THR A 183 -23.11 26.33 -8.36
C THR A 183 -21.60 26.18 -8.50
N LYS A 184 -20.87 26.07 -7.39
CA LYS A 184 -19.43 25.86 -7.30
C LYS A 184 -19.11 24.85 -6.19
N PRO A 185 -17.93 24.18 -6.21
CA PRO A 185 -17.48 23.41 -5.07
C PRO A 185 -17.29 24.31 -3.85
N ASP A 186 -17.32 23.69 -2.67
CA ASP A 186 -16.97 24.31 -1.41
C ASP A 186 -15.45 24.59 -1.35
N THR A 187 -15.06 25.43 -0.40
CA THR A 187 -13.64 25.67 -0.11
C THR A 187 -13.20 24.71 0.99
N ALA A 188 -12.09 24.00 0.78
CA ALA A 188 -11.53 23.12 1.78
C ALA A 188 -11.19 23.89 3.07
N PRO A 189 -11.45 23.32 4.27
CA PRO A 189 -11.04 23.94 5.52
C PRO A 189 -9.50 23.95 5.63
N PRO A 190 -8.91 24.89 6.40
CA PRO A 190 -7.48 24.88 6.65
C PRO A 190 -7.08 23.59 7.37
N ILE A 191 -5.98 22.97 6.92
CA ILE A 191 -5.44 21.77 7.53
C ILE A 191 -4.59 22.17 8.72
N LYS A 192 -5.03 21.78 9.92
CA LYS A 192 -4.26 21.91 11.15
C LYS A 192 -3.55 20.61 11.44
N TYR A 193 -2.40 20.70 12.10
CA TYR A 193 -1.56 19.55 12.42
C TYR A 193 -1.32 19.49 13.92
N TYR A 194 -1.18 18.27 14.44
CA TYR A 194 -0.67 18.01 15.78
C TYR A 194 0.53 17.07 15.71
N ASP A 195 1.42 17.19 16.67
CA ASP A 195 2.60 16.33 16.77
C ASP A 195 2.21 14.97 17.36
N HIS A 196 2.54 13.91 16.62
CA HIS A 196 2.42 12.53 17.05
C HIS A 196 3.81 11.93 17.21
N THR A 197 4.14 11.47 18.42
CA THR A 197 5.40 10.80 18.70
C THR A 197 5.22 9.28 18.64
N ASP A 198 5.98 8.62 17.76
CA ASP A 198 6.14 7.17 17.78
C ASP A 198 6.87 6.79 19.08
N LYS A 199 6.21 5.98 19.92
CA LYS A 199 6.72 5.64 21.26
C LYS A 199 7.92 4.69 21.22
N ARG A 200 8.11 3.97 20.11
CA ARG A 200 9.17 2.98 19.92
C ARG A 200 10.44 3.64 19.38
N THR A 201 10.31 4.59 18.45
CA THR A 201 11.46 5.25 17.80
C THR A 201 11.77 6.64 18.36
N GLY A 202 10.79 7.30 18.99
CA GLY A 202 10.88 8.71 19.39
C GLY A 202 10.69 9.69 18.24
N GLU A 203 10.43 9.22 17.02
CA GLU A 203 10.19 10.05 15.84
C GLU A 203 8.90 10.87 16.01
N VAL A 204 8.96 12.15 15.72
CA VAL A 204 7.80 13.06 15.75
C VAL A 204 7.30 13.30 14.34
N LYS A 205 6.00 13.05 14.12
CA LYS A 205 5.31 13.23 12.84
C LYS A 205 4.17 14.23 13.00
N ALA A 206 4.08 15.18 12.08
CA ALA A 206 2.96 16.12 12.03
C ALA A 206 1.75 15.46 11.34
N ILE A 207 0.68 15.22 12.10
CA ILE A 207 -0.52 14.53 11.61
C ILE A 207 -1.68 15.52 11.48
N PRO A 208 -2.42 15.53 10.35
CA PRO A 208 -3.60 16.36 10.20
C PRO A 208 -4.67 16.07 11.26
N GLU A 209 -5.27 17.12 11.82
CA GLU A 209 -6.37 17.00 12.77
C GLU A 209 -7.53 16.19 12.18
N GLY A 210 -8.04 15.25 12.96
CA GLY A 210 -9.11 14.35 12.54
C GLY A 210 -8.65 13.15 11.74
N ILE A 211 -7.37 13.03 11.38
CA ILE A 211 -6.80 11.83 10.77
C ILE A 211 -6.03 11.05 11.85
N SER A 212 -6.22 9.73 11.88
CA SER A 212 -5.41 8.86 12.74
C SER A 212 -4.02 8.63 12.12
N PRO A 213 -2.95 8.55 12.91
CA PRO A 213 -1.61 8.23 12.41
C PRO A 213 -1.60 6.96 11.55
N GLY A 214 -0.87 6.99 10.43
CA GLY A 214 -0.83 5.95 9.41
C GLY A 214 -2.00 5.95 8.42
N PHE A 215 -2.95 6.89 8.54
CA PHE A 215 -4.09 7.06 7.62
C PHE A 215 -4.07 8.40 6.87
N GLU A 216 -3.06 9.24 7.10
CA GLU A 216 -2.80 10.53 6.45
C GLU A 216 -2.26 10.39 5.01
N TYR A 217 -2.85 9.47 4.25
CA TYR A 217 -2.53 9.24 2.86
C TYR A 217 -3.78 8.87 2.07
N ARG A 218 -3.70 9.07 0.76
CA ARG A 218 -4.71 8.62 -0.18
C ARG A 218 -4.29 7.24 -0.70
N PRO A 219 -5.11 6.19 -0.57
CA PRO A 219 -4.74 4.87 -1.06
C PRO A 219 -4.52 4.84 -2.58
N ASN A 220 -3.63 3.94 -3.01
CA ASN A 220 -3.26 3.71 -4.40
C ASN A 220 -2.61 4.93 -5.09
N GLN A 221 -1.78 5.68 -4.35
CA GLN A 221 -1.01 6.79 -4.88
C GLN A 221 0.51 6.51 -4.92
N ALA A 222 1.01 5.60 -4.09
CA ALA A 222 2.45 5.35 -4.01
C ALA A 222 3.02 4.95 -5.39
N PRO A 223 4.15 5.54 -5.81
CA PRO A 223 4.85 5.13 -7.01
C PRO A 223 5.12 3.62 -6.98
N ARG A 224 4.95 2.98 -8.12
CA ARG A 224 5.27 1.56 -8.33
C ARG A 224 6.80 1.40 -8.36
N GLU A 225 7.49 1.68 -7.27
CA GLU A 225 8.85 1.15 -7.15
C GLU A 225 8.70 -0.35 -6.94
N HIS A 226 8.94 -1.09 -8.02
CA HIS A 226 9.07 -2.53 -7.90
C HIS A 226 10.24 -2.77 -6.95
N PHE A 227 9.95 -3.14 -5.70
CA PHE A 227 10.95 -3.58 -4.72
C PHE A 227 11.79 -4.75 -5.23
N THR A 228 11.43 -5.31 -6.39
CA THR A 228 12.29 -6.17 -7.20
C THR A 228 12.08 -5.79 -8.66
N PRO A 229 13.09 -5.38 -9.44
CA PRO A 229 12.92 -5.28 -10.89
C PRO A 229 12.36 -6.63 -11.36
N ARG A 230 11.19 -6.64 -12.02
CA ARG A 230 10.67 -7.85 -12.65
C ARG A 230 11.83 -8.39 -13.47
N GLN A 231 12.30 -9.59 -13.13
CA GLN A 231 13.27 -10.27 -13.95
C GLN A 231 12.61 -10.36 -15.32
N ARG A 232 13.04 -9.52 -16.25
CA ARG A 232 12.56 -9.57 -17.63
C ARG A 232 12.81 -11.02 -18.03
N GLU A 233 11.79 -11.70 -18.53
CA GLU A 233 12.01 -12.92 -19.31
C GLU A 233 12.75 -12.51 -20.59
N THR A 234 13.98 -12.05 -20.46
CA THR A 234 14.96 -12.25 -21.51
C THR A 234 15.02 -13.75 -21.65
N GLN A 235 14.63 -14.26 -22.82
CA GLN A 235 15.07 -15.56 -23.30
C GLN A 235 16.60 -15.56 -23.20
N ARG A 236 17.13 -15.93 -22.04
CA ARG A 236 18.55 -16.18 -21.87
C ARG A 236 18.76 -17.50 -22.58
N GLN A 237 19.38 -17.43 -23.74
CA GLN A 237 19.90 -18.62 -24.39
C GLN A 237 20.76 -19.36 -23.35
N PRO A 238 20.56 -20.67 -23.16
CA PRO A 238 21.41 -21.42 -22.26
C PRO A 238 22.86 -21.20 -22.68
N ILE A 239 23.74 -20.92 -21.71
CA ILE A 239 25.18 -20.88 -21.98
C ILE A 239 25.52 -22.28 -22.51
N PRO A 240 26.03 -22.41 -23.75
CA PRO A 240 26.39 -23.72 -24.26
C PRO A 240 27.44 -24.32 -23.32
N MET A 241 27.15 -25.50 -22.77
CA MET A 241 28.06 -26.26 -21.89
C MET A 241 29.25 -26.84 -22.67
N TYR A 242 29.40 -26.48 -23.95
CA TYR A 242 30.49 -26.89 -24.81
C TYR A 242 31.53 -25.75 -24.87
N ARG A 243 32.74 -26.02 -24.38
CA ARG A 243 33.91 -25.20 -24.65
C ARG A 243 34.36 -25.55 -26.08
N PRO A 244 34.31 -24.65 -27.06
CA PRO A 244 34.83 -24.94 -28.39
C PRO A 244 36.32 -25.27 -28.30
N ASP A 245 36.74 -26.39 -28.90
CA ASP A 245 38.14 -26.84 -28.88
C ASP A 245 39.11 -25.83 -29.52
N ASN A 246 38.58 -24.90 -30.34
CA ASN A 246 39.32 -23.85 -31.04
C ASN A 246 38.87 -22.43 -30.64
N LEU A 247 38.80 -22.13 -29.34
CA LEU A 247 38.78 -20.72 -28.93
C LEU A 247 40.14 -20.10 -29.27
N PRO A 248 40.23 -19.12 -30.18
CA PRO A 248 41.49 -18.44 -30.43
C PRO A 248 41.96 -17.80 -29.12
N MET A 249 43.22 -18.02 -28.75
CA MET A 249 43.77 -17.33 -27.59
C MET A 249 43.63 -15.82 -27.80
N PRO A 250 43.21 -15.06 -26.78
CA PRO A 250 43.19 -13.61 -26.89
C PRO A 250 44.61 -13.15 -27.25
N SER A 251 44.70 -12.17 -28.14
CA SER A 251 45.98 -11.56 -28.47
C SER A 251 46.67 -11.09 -27.19
N PRO A 252 48.00 -11.28 -27.03
CA PRO A 252 48.72 -10.82 -25.85
C PRO A 252 48.40 -9.36 -25.58
N SER A 253 47.96 -9.05 -24.35
CA SER A 253 47.76 -7.66 -23.95
C SER A 253 49.13 -6.97 -23.96
N SER A 254 49.24 -5.86 -24.68
CA SER A 254 50.43 -5.02 -24.61
C SER A 254 50.39 -4.21 -23.32
N VAL A 255 51.40 -4.37 -22.49
CA VAL A 255 51.60 -3.59 -21.27
C VAL A 255 52.65 -2.52 -21.59
N SER A 256 52.43 -1.27 -21.18
CA SER A 256 53.46 -0.23 -21.32
C SER A 256 54.68 -0.63 -20.50
N GLN A 257 55.90 -0.44 -21.03
CA GLN A 257 57.12 -0.73 -20.27
C GLN A 257 57.23 0.09 -18.98
N GLU A 258 56.54 1.23 -18.89
CA GLU A 258 56.47 2.05 -17.67
C GLU A 258 55.73 1.34 -16.52
N GLN A 259 54.90 0.35 -16.83
CA GLN A 259 54.15 -0.45 -15.87
C GLN A 259 54.88 -1.75 -15.50
N VAL A 260 56.02 -2.04 -16.15
CA VAL A 260 56.85 -3.21 -15.87
C VAL A 260 58.01 -2.76 -15.01
N LEU A 261 58.07 -3.29 -13.78
CA LEU A 261 59.20 -3.00 -12.90
C LEU A 261 60.49 -3.62 -13.46
N PRO A 262 61.64 -2.94 -13.33
CA PRO A 262 62.92 -3.47 -13.78
C PRO A 262 63.24 -4.83 -13.15
N ASP A 263 63.95 -5.67 -13.89
CA ASP A 263 64.44 -6.96 -13.37
C ASP A 263 65.55 -6.75 -12.33
N GLY A 264 65.58 -7.59 -11.29
CA GLY A 264 66.66 -7.63 -10.30
C GLY A 264 66.50 -6.69 -9.10
N LEU A 265 65.31 -6.13 -8.87
CA LEU A 265 65.01 -5.40 -7.62
C LEU A 265 64.91 -6.36 -6.43
N GLN A 266 65.03 -5.83 -5.21
CA GLN A 266 64.81 -6.65 -4.02
C GLN A 266 63.32 -6.96 -3.84
N GLU A 267 62.98 -8.12 -3.28
CA GLU A 267 61.59 -8.58 -3.11
C GLU A 267 60.72 -7.54 -2.39
N THR A 268 61.29 -6.81 -1.43
CA THR A 268 60.60 -5.74 -0.70
C THR A 268 60.22 -4.55 -1.58
N GLU A 269 61.00 -4.27 -2.62
CA GLU A 269 60.74 -3.16 -3.55
C GLU A 269 59.64 -3.53 -4.54
N TYR A 270 59.58 -4.79 -4.98
CA TYR A 270 58.44 -5.30 -5.75
C TYR A 270 57.14 -5.26 -4.93
N ALA A 271 57.20 -5.67 -3.66
CA ALA A 271 56.02 -5.71 -2.79
C ALA A 271 55.43 -4.33 -2.49
N ASN A 272 56.27 -3.28 -2.44
CA ASN A 272 55.83 -1.91 -2.17
C ASN A 272 55.32 -1.15 -3.41
N ALA A 273 55.46 -1.73 -4.61
CA ALA A 273 55.04 -1.11 -5.87
C ALA A 273 53.58 -1.46 -6.26
N PHE A 274 52.90 -2.31 -5.49
CA PHE A 274 51.51 -2.72 -5.69
C PHE A 274 50.59 -2.29 -4.54
#